data_AF-A0A2W5Y6M3-F1
#
_entry.id   AF-A0A2W5Y6M3-F1
#
_cell.length_a   1.000
_cell.length_b   1.000
_cell.length_c   1.000
_cell.angle_alpha   90.00
_cell.angle_beta   90.00
_cell.angle_gamma   90.00
#
_symmetry.space_group_name_H-M   'P 1'
#
loop_
_entity.id
_entity.type
_entity.pdbx_description
1 polymer ?
#
loop_
_entity_poly.entity_id
_entity_poly.type
_entity_poly.pdbx_seq_one_letter_code
_entity_poly.pdbx_strand_id
1 'polypeptide(L)' 'MVAPGRLITNAHLIRRDEPTITLGDGRRADARVLGADPDADVAVLEADTGDVAPVVWDPESSASAGAIGTPVVALF' A
#
# COMPACT_ATOMS: atom_id res chain seq x y z
N MET A 1 1.55 3.18 -1.54
CA MET A 1 0.86 3.32 -2.84
C MET A 1 1.62 2.53 -3.88
N VAL A 2 0.93 1.73 -4.69
CA VAL A 2 1.54 0.83 -5.70
C VAL A 2 1.41 1.36 -7.13
N ALA A 3 0.45 2.24 -7.38
CA ALA A 3 0.29 3.03 -8.62
C ALA A 3 -0.52 4.30 -8.27
N PRO A 4 -0.56 5.33 -9.14
CA PRO A 4 -1.37 6.52 -8.89
C PRO A 4 -2.82 6.15 -8.53
N GLY A 5 -3.33 6.70 -7.43
CA GLY A 5 -4.68 6.41 -6.93
C GLY A 5 -4.92 4.97 -6.44
N ARG A 6 -3.88 4.13 -6.34
CA ARG A 6 -3.98 2.71 -5.92
C ARG A 6 -3.12 2.42 -4.70
N LEU A 7 -3.77 2.11 -3.58
CA LEU A 7 -3.11 1.80 -2.32
C LEU A 7 -3.27 0.32 -1.98
N ILE A 8 -2.27 -0.22 -1.28
CA ILE A 8 -2.29 -1.58 -0.72
C ILE A 8 -2.15 -1.47 0.79
N THR A 9 -2.88 -2.29 1.53
CA THR A 9 -2.83 -2.35 3.00
C THR A 9 -3.22 -3.75 3.48
N ASN A 10 -3.19 -3.98 4.80
CA ASN A 10 -3.68 -5.23 5.38
C ASN A 10 -5.21 -5.29 5.35
N ALA A 11 -5.77 -6.44 4.97
CA ALA A 11 -7.22 -6.62 4.90
C ALA A 11 -7.87 -6.47 6.29
N HIS A 12 -7.22 -6.95 7.35
CA HIS A 12 -7.77 -6.87 8.71
C HIS A 12 -7.93 -5.43 9.24
N LEU A 13 -7.29 -4.44 8.61
CA LEU A 13 -7.43 -3.02 8.96
C LEU A 13 -8.72 -2.41 8.42
N ILE A 14 -9.33 -3.02 7.41
CA ILE A 14 -10.56 -2.53 6.81
C ILE A 14 -11.73 -2.79 7.76
N ARG A 15 -12.14 -1.74 8.47
CA ARG A 15 -13.28 -1.77 9.41
C ARG A 15 -14.57 -1.21 8.81
N ARG A 16 -14.47 -0.48 7.70
CA ARG A 16 -15.54 0.24 6.99
C ARG A 16 -15.26 0.22 5.48
N ASP A 17 -16.31 0.38 4.68
CA ASP A 17 -16.20 0.39 3.21
C ASP A 17 -15.49 1.63 2.66
N GLU A 18 -15.48 2.73 3.42
CA GLU A 18 -14.89 4.03 3.05
C GLU A 18 -13.91 4.51 4.13
N PRO A 19 -12.66 4.01 4.16
CA PRO A 19 -11.66 4.47 5.11
C PRO A 19 -11.05 5.82 4.71
N THR A 20 -10.75 6.66 5.70
CA THR A 20 -9.92 7.86 5.49
C THR A 20 -8.43 7.51 5.60
N ILE A 21 -7.63 7.95 4.64
CA ILE A 21 -6.17 7.76 4.62
C ILE A 21 -5.44 9.08 4.89
N THR A 22 -4.18 8.99 5.32
CA THR A 22 -3.25 10.12 5.37
C THR A 22 -2.09 9.83 4.43
N LEU A 23 -1.82 10.74 3.50
CA LEU A 23 -0.73 10.66 2.54
C LEU A 23 0.59 11.11 3.19
N GLY A 24 1.72 10.75 2.57
CA GLY A 24 3.05 11.10 3.08
C GLY A 24 3.33 12.61 3.15
N ASP A 25 2.55 13.43 2.44
CA ASP A 25 2.57 14.89 2.48
C ASP A 25 1.66 15.49 3.57
N GLY A 26 0.98 14.66 4.35
CA GLY A 26 0.07 15.05 5.43
C GLY A 26 -1.38 15.34 5.00
N ARG A 27 -1.69 15.32 3.69
CA ARG A 27 -3.08 15.45 3.22
C ARG A 27 -3.90 14.23 3.61
N ARG A 28 -5.20 14.44 3.82
CA ARG A 28 -6.18 13.36 4.05
C ARG A 28 -7.07 13.20 2.83
N ALA A 29 -7.43 11.96 2.55
CA ALA A 29 -8.36 11.62 1.48
C ALA A 29 -9.29 10.50 1.93
N ASP A 30 -10.53 10.54 1.48
CA ASP A 30 -11.41 9.38 1.58
C ASP A 30 -10.99 8.37 0.53
N ALA A 31 -11.00 7.10 0.93
CA ALA A 31 -10.66 5.99 0.07
C ALA A 31 -11.85 5.03 -0.03
N ARG A 32 -11.92 4.31 -1.13
CA ARG A 32 -12.89 3.25 -1.37
C ARG A 32 -12.18 1.91 -1.44
N VAL A 33 -12.74 0.89 -0.79
CA VAL A 33 -12.25 -0.49 -0.94
C VAL A 33 -12.63 -1.00 -2.34
N LEU A 34 -11.63 -1.38 -3.14
CA LEU A 34 -11.84 -2.02 -4.44
C LEU A 34 -11.95 -3.54 -4.33
N GLY A 35 -11.24 -4.10 -3.36
CA GLY A 35 -11.22 -5.53 -3.09
C GLY A 35 -10.34 -5.85 -1.88
N ALA A 36 -10.64 -6.96 -1.24
CA ALA A 36 -9.87 -7.50 -0.13
C ALA A 36 -9.79 -9.03 -0.29
N ASP A 37 -8.62 -9.57 0.03
CA ASP A 37 -8.35 -10.98 0.20
C ASP A 37 -7.99 -11.20 1.68
N PRO A 38 -8.95 -11.67 2.52
CA PRO A 38 -8.71 -11.93 3.93
C PRO A 38 -7.73 -13.07 4.19
N ASP A 39 -7.62 -14.03 3.27
CA ASP A 39 -6.74 -15.20 3.45
C ASP A 39 -5.27 -14.81 3.29
N ALA A 40 -4.98 -13.92 2.34
CA ALA A 40 -3.66 -13.30 2.15
C ALA A 40 -3.43 -12.04 2.99
N ASP A 41 -4.44 -11.62 3.77
CA ASP A 41 -4.48 -10.39 4.57
C ASP A 41 -4.09 -9.12 3.77
N VAL A 42 -4.62 -8.98 2.56
CA VAL A 42 -4.31 -7.85 1.67
C VAL A 42 -5.58 -7.17 1.15
N ALA A 43 -5.57 -5.85 1.07
CA ALA A 43 -6.66 -5.07 0.49
C ALA A 43 -6.12 -3.99 -0.45
N VAL A 44 -6.89 -3.71 -1.51
CA VAL A 44 -6.61 -2.64 -2.47
C VAL A 44 -7.64 -1.54 -2.31
N LEU A 45 -7.16 -0.31 -2.17
CA LEU A 45 -7.98 0.90 -2.03
C LEU A 45 -7.78 1.85 -3.22
N GLU A 46 -8.81 2.61 -3.53
CA GLU A 46 -8.79 3.75 -4.45
C GLU A 46 -8.95 5.05 -3.67
N ALA A 47 -8.12 6.06 -3.95
CA ALA A 47 -8.23 7.40 -3.38
C ALA A 47 -7.60 8.44 -4.32
N ASP A 48 -7.96 9.71 -4.17
CA ASP A 48 -7.22 10.79 -4.83
C ASP A 48 -5.88 11.03 -4.12
N THR A 49 -4.79 10.71 -4.81
CA THR A 49 -3.43 10.81 -4.29
C THR A 49 -2.71 12.08 -4.76
N GLY A 50 -3.29 12.86 -5.68
CA GLY A 50 -2.60 13.95 -6.38
C GLY A 50 -1.22 13.52 -6.90
N ASP A 51 -0.21 14.35 -6.66
CA ASP A 51 1.16 14.16 -7.15
C ASP A 51 2.07 13.30 -6.25
N VAL A 52 1.50 12.62 -5.26
CA VAL A 52 2.30 11.70 -4.42
C VAL A 52 2.83 10.57 -5.33
N ALA A 53 4.12 10.27 -5.22
CA ALA A 53 4.75 9.22 -6.02
C ALA A 53 4.49 7.82 -5.41
N PRO A 54 4.16 6.81 -6.22
CA PRO A 54 4.10 5.42 -5.75
C PRO A 54 5.48 4.90 -5.34
N VAL A 55 5.50 3.88 -4.48
CA VAL A 55 6.75 3.13 -4.26
C VAL A 55 7.08 2.35 -5.53
N VAL A 56 8.36 2.28 -5.87
CA VAL A 56 8.82 1.46 -6.99
C VAL A 56 8.68 -0.01 -6.59
N TRP A 57 7.85 -0.74 -7.34
CA TRP A 57 7.77 -2.19 -7.25
C TRP A 57 8.66 -2.79 -8.33
N ASP A 58 9.78 -3.37 -7.93
CA ASP A 58 10.72 -4.05 -8.83
C ASP A 58 10.71 -5.56 -8.53
N PRO A 59 9.85 -6.34 -9.21
CA PRO A 59 9.80 -7.78 -9.02
C PRO A 59 11.00 -8.49 -9.65
N GLU A 60 11.75 -7.87 -10.57
CA GLU A 60 12.91 -8.49 -11.21
C GLU A 60 14.19 -8.32 -10.37
N SER A 61 14.25 -7.28 -9.54
CA SER A 61 15.22 -7.13 -8.44
C SER A 61 15.24 -8.35 -7.49
N SER A 62 14.13 -9.08 -7.39
CA SER A 62 14.00 -10.29 -6.57
C SER A 62 14.91 -11.45 -6.99
N ALA A 63 15.50 -11.42 -8.20
CA ALA A 63 16.56 -12.35 -8.57
C ALA A 63 17.82 -12.22 -7.68
N SER A 64 17.90 -11.12 -6.93
CA SER A 64 18.87 -10.87 -5.85
C SER A 64 18.20 -10.66 -4.49
N ALA A 65 17.01 -11.25 -4.28
CA ALA A 65 16.31 -11.25 -2.99
C ALA A 65 17.34 -11.45 -1.87
N GLY A 66 17.55 -10.41 -1.08
CA GLY A 66 18.71 -10.30 -0.22
C GLY A 66 18.96 -11.59 0.55
N ALA A 67 20.22 -12.05 0.56
CA ALA A 67 20.59 -13.20 1.36
C ALA A 67 20.19 -12.99 2.83
N ILE A 68 20.06 -14.08 3.58
CA ILE A 68 19.86 -14.00 5.04
C ILE A 68 20.93 -13.07 5.63
N GLY A 69 20.50 -12.08 6.42
CA GLY A 69 21.37 -11.04 6.96
C GLY A 69 21.45 -9.75 6.13
N THR A 70 20.77 -9.69 4.98
CA THR A 70 20.61 -8.43 4.24
C THR A 70 19.79 -7.46 5.09
N PRO A 71 20.29 -6.22 5.33
CA PRO A 71 19.55 -5.23 6.08
C PRO A 71 18.28 -4.81 5.34
N VAL A 72 17.20 -4.64 6.09
CA VAL A 72 15.90 -4.18 5.60
C VAL A 72 15.36 -3.07 6.52
N VAL A 73 14.48 -2.24 5.98
CA VAL A 73 13.77 -1.21 6.75
C VAL A 73 12.28 -1.48 6.63
N ALA A 74 11.60 -1.51 7.77
CA ALA A 74 10.14 -1.50 7.84
C ALA A 74 9.69 -0.09 8.25
N LEU A 75 8.74 0.46 7.49
CA LEU A 75 8.06 1.72 7.81
C LEU A 75 6.69 1.35 8.39
N PHE A 76 6.32 1.97 9.51
CA PHE A 76 5.08 1.74 10.24
C PHE A 76 4.25 3.01 10.34
#